data_AF-A0A923QVE1-F1
#
_entry.id   AF-A0A923QVE1-F1
#
_cell.length_a   1.000
_cell.length_b   1.000
_cell.length_c   1.000
_cell.angle_alpha   90.00
_cell.angle_beta   90.00
_cell.angle_gamma   90.00
#
_symmetry.space_group_name_H-M   'P 1'
#
loop_
_entity.id
_entity.type
_entity.pdbx_description
1 polymer ?
#
loop_
_entity_poly.entity_id
_entity_poly.type
_entity_poly.pdbx_seq_one_letter_code
_entity_poly.pdbx_strand_id
1 'polypeptide(L)'
;MLERRDSLRFEIRQGDTWESGSIRTFRSEISTHEFPPMGAERWYSVSIFIPKDFPIENNRLVLAQWWAKTKTQLGEVHRSPILHLRFAEGRLAILLRRYSEKVVHDDQAFVQTNLYSTRFELGKWHDFVFHVKWSPDNDGFIQAWNDGEKIVDFKGSTENQDEVGPVFKFGLYRDDSPKAYVAYFSDVFTGPTPESVYSNVRR
;
A
#
# COMPACT_ATOMS: atom_id res chain seq x y z
N MET A 1 -26.86 5.76 3.91
CA MET A 1 -25.40 5.74 3.74
C MET A 1 -24.82 6.44 4.94
N LEU A 2 -24.19 5.72 5.87
CA LEU A 2 -23.43 6.36 6.95
C LEU A 2 -22.14 6.88 6.32
N GLU A 3 -22.14 8.16 5.96
CA GLU A 3 -20.93 8.88 5.57
C GLU A 3 -20.00 8.91 6.79
N ARG A 4 -18.75 8.49 6.60
CA ARG A 4 -17.69 8.83 7.56
C ARG A 4 -17.57 10.35 7.56
N ARG A 5 -17.66 10.95 8.76
CA ARG A 5 -17.73 12.41 8.91
C ARG A 5 -16.55 13.14 8.28
N ASP A 6 -15.36 12.51 8.31
CA ASP A 6 -14.15 13.03 7.68
C ASP A 6 -13.56 12.00 6.72
N SER A 7 -13.37 12.38 5.46
CA SER A 7 -12.67 11.57 4.46
C SER A 7 -11.85 12.44 3.53
N LEU A 8 -10.78 11.87 3.01
CA LEU A 8 -9.94 12.46 1.98
C LEU A 8 -10.39 11.94 0.63
N ARG A 9 -10.77 12.84 -0.27
CA ARG A 9 -11.07 12.51 -1.67
C ARG A 9 -9.82 12.66 -2.52
N PHE A 10 -9.40 11.56 -3.16
CA PHE A 10 -8.33 11.57 -4.13
C PHE A 10 -8.93 11.45 -5.53
N GLU A 11 -8.40 12.25 -6.47
CA GLU A 11 -8.79 12.24 -7.87
C GLU A 11 -7.55 12.34 -8.76
N ILE A 12 -7.53 11.57 -9.85
CA ILE A 12 -6.59 11.71 -10.96
C ILE A 12 -7.38 11.69 -12.26
N ARG A 13 -7.27 12.74 -13.06
CA ARG A 13 -7.85 12.84 -14.41
C ARG A 13 -6.80 12.48 -15.47
N GLN A 14 -7.23 12.45 -16.73
CA GLN A 14 -6.29 12.32 -17.84
C GLN A 14 -5.31 13.49 -17.83
N GLY A 15 -4.01 13.20 -17.97
CA GLY A 15 -2.96 14.20 -18.00
C GLY A 15 -2.46 14.70 -16.63
N ASP A 16 -3.17 14.40 -15.54
CA ASP A 16 -2.72 14.75 -14.19
C ASP A 16 -1.46 13.94 -13.84
N THR A 17 -0.34 14.63 -13.66
CA THR A 17 0.95 13.99 -13.33
C THR A 17 1.68 14.69 -12.19
N TRP A 18 2.38 13.89 -11.39
CA TRP A 18 3.45 14.33 -10.53
C TRP A 18 4.78 14.21 -11.28
N GLU A 19 5.55 15.29 -11.28
CA GLU A 19 6.82 15.39 -11.99
C GLU A 19 7.95 15.75 -11.03
N SER A 20 9.09 15.06 -11.17
CA SER A 20 10.33 15.38 -10.45
C SER A 20 11.52 15.01 -11.33
N GLY A 21 12.19 16.03 -11.87
CA GLY A 21 13.24 15.83 -12.86
C GLY A 21 12.70 15.13 -14.11
N SER A 22 13.33 14.02 -14.50
CA SER A 22 12.87 13.17 -15.62
C SER A 22 11.77 12.17 -15.24
N ILE A 23 11.36 12.12 -13.97
CA ILE A 23 10.34 11.19 -13.49
C ILE A 23 8.97 11.85 -13.68
N ARG A 24 8.11 11.20 -14.47
CA ARG A 24 6.70 11.56 -14.65
C ARG A 24 5.82 10.39 -14.27
N THR A 25 4.91 10.60 -13.34
CA THR A 25 4.03 9.54 -12.82
C THR A 25 2.62 10.04 -12.56
N PHE A 26 1.63 9.15 -12.66
CA PHE A 26 0.21 9.49 -12.45
C PHE A 26 -0.19 9.11 -11.03
N ARG A 27 -0.07 10.06 -10.10
CA ARG A 27 -0.32 9.82 -8.68
C ARG A 27 -0.97 11.01 -7.99
N SER A 28 -1.77 10.69 -6.98
CA SER A 28 -2.32 11.58 -5.97
C SER A 28 -2.28 10.79 -4.67
N GLU A 29 -1.26 11.01 -3.85
CA GLU A 29 -0.94 10.17 -2.69
C GLU A 29 -0.44 11.00 -1.53
N ILE A 30 -0.67 10.50 -0.31
CA ILE A 30 -0.06 11.00 0.91
C ILE A 30 0.95 9.97 1.42
N SER A 31 2.09 10.46 1.90
CA SER A 31 3.13 9.67 2.53
C SER A 31 3.20 10.00 4.01
N THR A 32 3.33 8.98 4.86
CA THR A 32 3.51 9.16 6.31
C THR A 32 4.89 9.72 6.66
N HIS A 33 5.88 9.55 5.76
CA HIS A 33 7.28 9.95 5.98
C HIS A 33 7.95 9.32 7.22
N GLU A 34 7.32 8.31 7.83
CA GLU A 34 7.88 7.52 8.92
C GLU A 34 8.46 6.22 8.36
N PHE A 35 9.73 5.94 8.70
CA PHE A 35 10.36 4.65 8.47
C PHE A 35 10.48 3.93 9.82
N PRO A 36 9.78 2.80 10.04
CA PRO A 36 9.89 2.06 11.29
C PRO A 36 11.29 1.44 11.43
N PRO A 37 11.81 1.25 12.65
CA PRO A 37 13.03 0.48 12.86
C PRO A 37 12.90 -0.92 12.25
N MET A 38 13.99 -1.45 11.68
CA MET A 38 14.00 -2.82 11.19
C MET A 38 13.72 -3.80 12.34
N GLY A 39 12.94 -4.85 12.08
CA GLY A 39 12.49 -5.83 13.06
C GLY A 39 11.30 -5.40 13.92
N ALA A 40 10.87 -4.14 13.83
CA ALA A 40 9.72 -3.65 14.60
C ALA A 40 8.40 -4.19 14.06
N GLU A 41 7.48 -4.49 14.99
CA GLU A 41 6.07 -4.70 14.69
C GLU A 41 5.37 -3.35 14.51
N ARG A 42 4.58 -3.26 13.44
CA ARG A 42 3.81 -2.08 13.08
C ARG A 42 2.41 -2.45 12.66
N TRP A 43 1.49 -1.61 13.08
CA TRP A 43 0.08 -1.65 12.73
C TRP A 43 -0.22 -0.51 11.75
N TYR A 44 -1.04 -0.79 10.75
CA TYR A 44 -1.53 0.17 9.77
C TYR A 44 -3.03 -0.04 9.59
N SER A 45 -3.84 1.03 9.58
CA SER A 45 -5.22 0.99 9.10
C SER A 45 -5.41 1.93 7.93
N VAL A 46 -6.31 1.56 7.04
CA VAL A 46 -6.81 2.43 5.98
C VAL A 46 -8.19 1.94 5.56
N SER A 47 -9.14 2.88 5.53
CA SER A 47 -10.48 2.59 5.02
C SER A 47 -10.64 3.19 3.65
N ILE A 48 -11.16 2.39 2.72
CA ILE A 48 -11.19 2.73 1.29
C ILE A 48 -12.62 2.63 0.79
N PHE A 49 -13.07 3.67 0.10
CA PHE A 49 -14.32 3.67 -0.65
C PHE A 49 -14.03 3.96 -2.12
N ILE A 50 -14.37 3.01 -2.98
CA ILE A 50 -14.34 3.17 -4.43
C ILE A 50 -15.79 3.28 -4.93
N PRO A 51 -16.19 4.38 -5.61
CA PRO A 51 -17.56 4.58 -6.11
C PRO A 51 -18.04 3.46 -7.05
N LYS A 52 -19.36 3.26 -7.15
CA LYS A 52 -19.96 2.21 -8.00
C LYS A 52 -19.71 2.41 -9.49
N ASP A 53 -19.55 3.66 -9.91
CA ASP A 53 -19.27 4.10 -11.27
C ASP A 53 -17.76 4.17 -11.58
N PHE A 54 -16.91 3.65 -10.70
CA PHE A 54 -15.47 3.64 -10.91
C PHE A 54 -15.10 2.84 -12.18
N PRO A 55 -14.20 3.36 -13.03
CA PRO A 55 -13.78 2.67 -14.26
C PRO A 55 -13.05 1.36 -13.94
N ILE A 56 -13.49 0.27 -14.56
CA ILE A 56 -12.86 -1.03 -14.43
C ILE A 56 -11.91 -1.25 -15.61
N GLU A 57 -10.62 -1.13 -15.34
CA GLU A 57 -9.57 -1.26 -16.35
C GLU A 57 -8.48 -2.23 -15.86
N ASN A 58 -7.75 -2.80 -16.82
CA ASN A 58 -6.45 -3.43 -16.54
C ASN A 58 -5.39 -2.33 -16.43
N ASN A 59 -5.42 -1.62 -15.30
CA ASN A 59 -4.45 -0.59 -14.96
C ASN A 59 -3.74 -0.98 -13.66
N ARG A 60 -2.49 -0.58 -13.48
CA ARG A 60 -1.72 -0.79 -12.24
C ARG A 60 -2.14 0.20 -11.15
N LEU A 61 -3.41 0.23 -10.78
CA LEU A 61 -3.87 1.07 -9.67
C LEU A 61 -3.43 0.49 -8.33
N VAL A 62 -2.64 1.26 -7.59
CA VAL A 62 -2.21 0.97 -6.23
C VAL A 62 -2.92 1.96 -5.30
N LEU A 63 -3.61 1.41 -4.30
CA LEU A 63 -4.42 2.17 -3.34
C LEU A 63 -3.67 2.44 -2.02
N ALA A 64 -2.78 1.52 -1.67
CA ALA A 64 -1.94 1.57 -0.48
C ALA A 64 -0.62 0.85 -0.76
N GLN A 65 0.50 1.39 -0.32
CA GLN A 65 1.81 0.81 -0.59
C GLN A 65 2.87 1.16 0.47
N TRP A 66 3.79 0.22 0.64
CA TRP A 66 4.93 0.34 1.55
C TRP A 66 6.20 0.42 0.72
N TRP A 67 6.89 1.55 0.81
CA TRP A 67 8.11 1.83 0.06
C TRP A 67 9.31 1.73 0.99
N ALA A 68 10.18 0.78 0.72
CA ALA A 68 11.45 0.71 1.41
C ALA A 68 12.36 1.90 1.04
N LYS A 69 13.32 2.18 1.92
CA LYS A 69 14.26 3.30 1.73
C LYS A 69 15.32 2.90 0.69
N THR A 70 15.36 3.62 -0.44
CA THR A 70 16.42 3.42 -1.45
C THR A 70 17.77 3.89 -0.90
N LYS A 71 18.80 3.06 -1.03
CA LYS A 71 20.19 3.32 -0.65
C LYS A 71 20.94 3.95 -1.82
N THR A 72 20.50 5.13 -2.25
CA THR A 72 21.06 5.83 -3.42
C THR A 72 22.56 6.08 -3.30
N GLN A 73 23.07 6.26 -2.08
CA GLN A 73 24.50 6.41 -1.78
C GLN A 73 25.35 5.16 -2.13
N LEU A 74 24.72 4.00 -2.27
CA LEU A 74 25.37 2.74 -2.69
C LEU A 74 25.12 2.41 -4.17
N GLY A 75 24.51 3.33 -4.94
CA GLY A 75 24.15 3.10 -6.34
C GLY A 75 22.93 2.20 -6.52
N GLU A 76 22.07 2.06 -5.48
CA GLU A 76 20.81 1.33 -5.59
C GLU A 76 19.83 2.04 -6.53
N VAL A 77 19.17 1.28 -7.41
CA VAL A 77 18.10 1.81 -8.27
C VAL A 77 16.82 2.06 -7.48
N HIS A 78 15.96 2.94 -7.98
CA HIS A 78 14.61 3.06 -7.44
C HIS A 78 13.85 1.75 -7.67
N ARG A 79 13.35 1.15 -6.58
CA ARG A 79 12.71 -0.16 -6.59
C ARG A 79 11.22 -0.08 -6.32
N SER A 80 10.49 -1.10 -6.75
CA SER A 80 9.05 -1.20 -6.49
C SER A 80 8.75 -1.33 -4.97
N PRO A 81 7.53 -0.97 -4.52
CA PRO A 81 7.12 -1.15 -3.13
C PRO A 81 7.24 -2.62 -2.69
N ILE A 82 7.67 -2.83 -1.44
CA ILE A 82 7.80 -4.15 -0.80
C ILE A 82 6.42 -4.80 -0.63
N LEU A 83 5.41 -4.03 -0.23
CA LEU A 83 4.02 -4.48 -0.08
C LEU A 83 3.10 -3.48 -0.78
N HIS A 84 2.08 -3.97 -1.48
CA HIS A 84 1.10 -3.09 -2.12
C HIS A 84 -0.29 -3.72 -2.24
N LEU A 85 -1.29 -2.87 -2.06
CA LEU A 85 -2.70 -3.14 -2.28
C LEU A 85 -3.08 -2.65 -3.68
N ARG A 86 -3.23 -3.58 -4.62
CA ARG A 86 -3.51 -3.30 -6.03
C ARG A 86 -4.98 -3.54 -6.35
N PHE A 87 -5.58 -2.66 -7.13
CA PHE A 87 -6.87 -2.87 -7.78
C PHE A 87 -6.68 -2.91 -9.30
N ALA A 88 -7.14 -3.98 -9.94
CA ALA A 88 -7.13 -4.09 -11.40
C ALA A 88 -8.26 -5.03 -11.83
N GLU A 89 -8.96 -4.70 -12.92
CA GLU A 89 -10.01 -5.55 -13.50
C GLU A 89 -11.10 -5.97 -12.47
N GLY A 90 -11.44 -5.08 -11.54
CA GLY A 90 -12.46 -5.32 -10.51
C GLY A 90 -11.98 -6.24 -9.38
N ARG A 91 -10.69 -6.55 -9.31
CA ARG A 91 -10.08 -7.37 -8.28
C ARG A 91 -9.12 -6.56 -7.43
N LEU A 92 -9.18 -6.81 -6.13
CA LEU A 92 -8.19 -6.35 -5.17
C LEU A 92 -7.14 -7.45 -4.98
N ALA A 93 -5.88 -7.08 -4.80
CA ALA A 93 -4.80 -8.00 -4.45
C ALA A 93 -3.81 -7.38 -3.45
N ILE A 94 -3.31 -8.19 -2.52
CA ILE A 94 -2.19 -7.84 -1.63
C ILE A 94 -0.96 -8.58 -2.14
N LEU A 95 0.05 -7.83 -2.55
CA LEU A 95 1.23 -8.36 -3.23
C LEU A 95 2.50 -7.97 -2.47
N LEU A 96 3.32 -8.96 -2.14
CA LEU A 96 4.63 -8.82 -1.52
C LEU A 96 5.72 -9.01 -2.58
N ARG A 97 6.65 -8.06 -2.73
CA ARG A 97 7.80 -8.13 -3.65
C ARG A 97 9.10 -8.11 -2.87
N ARG A 98 9.97 -9.08 -3.08
CA ARG A 98 11.26 -9.20 -2.39
C ARG A 98 12.39 -9.31 -3.40
N TYR A 99 13.54 -8.76 -3.03
CA TYR A 99 14.78 -8.78 -3.77
C TYR A 99 15.80 -9.59 -2.97
N SER A 100 16.60 -10.40 -3.64
CA SER A 100 17.66 -11.18 -2.99
C SER A 100 18.90 -10.36 -2.68
N GLU A 101 19.13 -9.29 -3.43
CA GLU A 101 20.32 -8.45 -3.31
C GLU A 101 20.18 -7.41 -2.20
N LYS A 102 21.28 -7.17 -1.48
CA LYS A 102 21.36 -6.09 -0.50
C LYS A 102 21.26 -4.71 -1.14
N VAL A 103 21.88 -4.53 -2.30
CA VAL A 103 21.82 -3.30 -3.10
C VAL A 103 21.19 -3.70 -4.41
N VAL A 104 19.96 -3.26 -4.67
CA VAL A 104 19.23 -3.62 -5.88
C VAL A 104 19.75 -2.82 -7.07
N HIS A 105 20.27 -3.50 -8.08
CA HIS A 105 20.71 -2.87 -9.34
C HIS A 105 19.73 -3.07 -10.52
N ASP A 106 18.82 -4.04 -10.40
CA ASP A 106 17.75 -4.31 -11.37
C ASP A 106 16.40 -4.39 -10.63
N ASP A 107 15.50 -3.44 -10.93
CA ASP A 107 14.20 -3.37 -10.26
C ASP A 107 13.24 -4.48 -10.70
N GLN A 108 13.58 -5.25 -11.75
CA GLN A 108 12.84 -6.40 -12.26
C GLN A 108 13.24 -7.73 -11.60
N ALA A 109 14.37 -7.78 -10.89
CA ALA A 109 14.87 -9.00 -10.24
C ALA A 109 14.10 -9.41 -8.96
N PHE A 110 12.85 -8.98 -8.81
CA PHE A 110 12.02 -9.28 -7.65
C PHE A 110 11.34 -10.64 -7.76
N VAL A 111 11.14 -11.28 -6.60
CA VAL A 111 10.18 -12.38 -6.42
C VAL A 111 8.88 -11.78 -5.86
N GLN A 112 7.77 -12.02 -6.56
CA GLN A 112 6.45 -11.61 -6.09
C GLN A 112 5.69 -12.78 -5.47
N THR A 113 5.11 -12.54 -4.31
CA THR A 113 4.17 -13.44 -3.64
C THR A 113 2.80 -12.78 -3.60
N ASN A 114 1.80 -13.47 -4.13
CA ASN A 114 0.40 -13.03 -4.05
C ASN A 114 -0.19 -13.53 -2.73
N LEU A 115 -0.35 -12.63 -1.76
CA LEU A 115 -0.81 -12.97 -0.40
C LEU A 115 -2.33 -13.11 -0.35
N TYR A 116 -3.05 -12.35 -1.19
CA TYR A 116 -4.50 -12.34 -1.23
C TYR A 116 -5.00 -11.79 -2.57
N SER A 117 -6.09 -12.34 -3.11
CA SER A 117 -6.82 -11.72 -4.21
C SER A 117 -8.30 -12.08 -4.19
N THR A 118 -9.16 -11.07 -4.34
CA THR A 118 -10.62 -11.26 -4.40
C THR A 118 -11.26 -10.30 -5.41
N ARG A 119 -12.52 -10.57 -5.79
CA ARG A 119 -13.37 -9.55 -6.41
C ARG A 119 -13.68 -8.46 -5.38
N PHE A 120 -13.51 -7.20 -5.75
CA PHE A 120 -13.72 -6.09 -4.84
C PHE A 120 -15.10 -5.47 -5.04
N GLU A 121 -15.85 -5.33 -3.96
CA GLU A 121 -17.19 -4.75 -4.00
C GLU A 121 -17.11 -3.21 -3.96
N LEU A 122 -17.69 -2.55 -4.96
CA LEU A 122 -17.68 -1.09 -5.06
C LEU A 122 -18.89 -0.45 -4.39
N GLY A 123 -18.79 0.84 -4.08
CA GLY A 123 -19.88 1.62 -3.51
C GLY A 123 -20.13 1.39 -2.02
N LYS A 124 -19.15 0.81 -1.32
CA LYS A 124 -19.13 0.69 0.14
C LYS A 124 -17.73 0.91 0.67
N TRP A 125 -17.64 1.22 1.96
CA TRP A 125 -16.38 1.30 2.68
C TRP A 125 -15.85 -0.12 2.94
N HIS A 126 -14.54 -0.29 2.82
CA HIS A 126 -13.81 -1.48 3.23
C HIS A 126 -12.72 -1.08 4.21
N ASP A 127 -12.66 -1.78 5.34
CA ASP A 127 -11.75 -1.50 6.45
C ASP A 127 -10.56 -2.44 6.45
N PHE A 128 -9.42 -1.94 5.98
CA PHE A 128 -8.18 -2.70 6.01
C PHE A 128 -7.37 -2.41 7.26
N VAL A 129 -6.93 -3.48 7.92
CA VAL A 129 -5.91 -3.42 8.98
C VAL A 129 -4.78 -4.36 8.63
N PHE A 130 -3.55 -3.91 8.84
CA PHE A 130 -2.33 -4.67 8.65
C PHE A 130 -1.53 -4.70 9.95
N HIS A 131 -1.05 -5.88 10.32
CA HIS A 131 -0.07 -6.07 11.38
C HIS A 131 1.15 -6.73 10.77
N VAL A 132 2.27 -6.03 10.77
CA VAL A 132 3.48 -6.44 10.05
C VAL A 132 4.68 -6.33 10.95
N LYS A 133 5.48 -7.40 11.00
CA LYS A 133 6.87 -7.32 11.46
C LYS A 133 7.76 -7.23 10.24
N TRP A 134 8.42 -6.08 10.04
CA TRP A 134 9.34 -5.86 8.93
C TRP A 134 10.70 -6.51 9.23
N SER A 135 11.05 -7.57 8.51
CA SER A 135 12.29 -8.30 8.73
C SER A 135 12.86 -8.85 7.42
N PRO A 136 14.19 -8.77 7.20
CA PRO A 136 14.86 -9.49 6.11
C PRO A 136 14.85 -11.01 6.31
N ASP A 137 14.71 -11.47 7.55
CA ASP A 137 14.84 -12.87 7.92
C ASP A 137 13.47 -13.59 7.99
N ASN A 138 13.51 -14.91 8.20
CA ASN A 138 12.30 -15.73 8.25
C ASN A 138 11.44 -15.55 9.52
N ASP A 139 11.77 -14.60 10.37
CA ASP A 139 11.05 -14.26 11.59
C ASP A 139 10.05 -13.09 11.42
N GLY A 140 9.91 -12.59 10.19
CA GLY A 140 8.88 -11.62 9.80
C GLY A 140 7.50 -12.25 9.61
N PHE A 141 6.47 -11.40 9.62
CA PHE A 141 5.10 -11.79 9.31
C PHE A 141 4.28 -10.64 8.75
N ILE A 142 3.24 -10.97 7.98
CA ILE A 142 2.20 -10.04 7.54
C ILE A 142 0.86 -10.68 7.88
N GLN A 143 0.07 -9.99 8.69
CA GLN A 143 -1.33 -10.31 8.92
C GLN A 143 -2.17 -9.15 8.40
N ALA A 144 -3.28 -9.47 7.74
CA ALA A 144 -4.19 -8.46 7.24
C ALA A 144 -5.64 -8.86 7.45
N TRP A 145 -6.48 -7.88 7.70
CA TRP A 145 -7.92 -8.00 7.84
C TRP A 145 -8.63 -7.07 6.86
N ASN A 146 -9.79 -7.49 6.35
CA ASN A 146 -10.75 -6.63 5.65
C ASN A 146 -12.11 -6.77 6.33
N ASP A 147 -12.71 -5.66 6.73
CA ASP A 147 -14.01 -5.63 7.43
C ASP A 147 -14.05 -6.56 8.67
N GLY A 148 -12.92 -6.67 9.37
CA GLY A 148 -12.75 -7.53 10.56
C GLY A 148 -12.44 -9.00 10.26
N GLU A 149 -12.54 -9.46 9.02
CA GLU A 149 -12.19 -10.83 8.63
C GLU A 149 -10.70 -10.94 8.27
N LYS A 150 -10.00 -11.92 8.84
CA LYS A 150 -8.58 -12.16 8.52
C LYS A 150 -8.45 -12.70 7.09
N ILE A 151 -7.73 -11.98 6.24
CA ILE A 151 -7.52 -12.30 4.82
C ILE A 151 -6.08 -12.73 4.49
N VAL A 152 -5.11 -12.42 5.36
CA VAL A 152 -3.70 -12.83 5.23
C VAL A 152 -3.14 -13.28 6.59
N ASP A 153 -2.37 -14.36 6.60
CA ASP A 153 -1.55 -14.82 7.73
C ASP A 153 -0.22 -15.40 7.21
N PHE A 154 0.66 -14.50 6.76
CA PHE A 154 1.93 -14.85 6.13
C PHE A 154 3.07 -14.81 7.15
N LYS A 155 4.01 -15.77 7.05
CA LYS A 155 5.28 -15.81 7.79
C LYS A 155 6.46 -15.97 6.85
N GLY A 156 7.58 -15.33 7.18
CA GLY A 156 8.81 -15.34 6.41
C GLY A 156 9.38 -13.93 6.27
N SER A 157 10.39 -13.77 5.42
CA SER A 157 10.94 -12.44 5.09
C SER A 157 9.87 -11.50 4.53
N THR A 158 9.78 -10.31 5.11
CA THR A 158 8.80 -9.25 4.82
C THR A 158 9.44 -7.93 4.42
N GLU A 159 10.76 -7.82 4.53
CA GLU A 159 11.57 -6.72 4.03
C GLU A 159 12.85 -7.26 3.37
N ASN A 160 13.59 -6.42 2.66
CA ASN A 160 14.89 -6.74 2.07
C ASN A 160 15.99 -6.43 3.09
N GLN A 161 17.25 -6.63 2.72
CA GLN A 161 18.41 -6.28 3.57
C GLN A 161 18.61 -4.75 3.65
N ASP A 162 17.64 -4.06 4.22
CA ASP A 162 17.64 -2.63 4.50
C ASP A 162 17.94 -2.33 5.97
N GLU A 163 18.21 -1.07 6.26
CA GLU A 163 18.51 -0.58 7.62
C GLU A 163 17.24 -0.23 8.41
N VAL A 164 16.13 0.03 7.71
CA VAL A 164 14.83 0.43 8.27
C VAL A 164 13.71 -0.23 7.48
N GLY A 165 12.55 -0.40 8.10
CA GLY A 165 11.35 -0.83 7.39
C GLY A 165 10.78 0.27 6.49
N PRO A 166 9.68 0.01 5.78
CA PRO A 166 9.19 0.85 4.70
C PRO A 166 8.28 1.99 5.16
N VAL A 167 8.27 3.09 4.39
CA VAL A 167 7.31 4.18 4.56
C VAL A 167 5.95 3.79 3.97
N PHE A 168 4.88 4.09 4.70
CA PHE A 168 3.51 3.86 4.24
C PHE A 168 2.97 5.05 3.43
N LYS A 169 2.34 4.74 2.29
CA LYS A 169 1.65 5.69 1.42
C LYS A 169 0.27 5.17 1.05
N PHE A 170 -0.68 6.07 0.84
CA PHE A 170 -2.02 5.76 0.39
C PHE A 170 -2.55 6.83 -0.56
N GLY A 171 -3.52 6.46 -1.39
CA GLY A 171 -4.13 7.33 -2.39
C GLY A 171 -4.32 6.59 -3.71
N LEU A 172 -4.10 7.29 -4.81
CA LEU A 172 -4.20 6.73 -6.16
C LEU A 172 -2.80 6.78 -6.80
N TYR A 173 -2.27 5.63 -7.20
CA TYR A 173 -1.11 5.57 -8.09
C TYR A 173 -1.38 4.60 -9.22
N ARG A 174 -1.33 5.08 -10.47
CA ARG A 174 -1.76 4.33 -11.65
C ARG A 174 -0.84 4.56 -12.85
N ASP A 175 -1.03 3.78 -13.90
CA ASP A 175 -0.48 4.09 -15.22
C ASP A 175 -1.43 5.07 -15.95
N ASP A 176 -0.96 5.68 -17.05
CA ASP A 176 -1.76 6.64 -17.83
C ASP A 176 -3.12 6.04 -18.23
N SER A 177 -4.17 6.85 -18.15
CA SER A 177 -5.50 6.45 -18.59
C SER A 177 -6.36 7.67 -18.92
N PRO A 178 -7.20 7.59 -19.97
CA PRO A 178 -8.13 8.64 -20.33
C PRO A 178 -9.31 8.77 -19.35
N LYS A 179 -9.48 7.81 -18.42
CA LYS A 179 -10.56 7.82 -17.44
C LYS A 179 -10.13 8.55 -16.16
N ALA A 180 -11.07 9.26 -15.53
CA ALA A 180 -10.84 9.84 -14.21
C ALA A 180 -11.04 8.77 -13.13
N TYR A 181 -10.10 8.70 -12.18
CA TYR A 181 -10.18 7.79 -11.03
C TYR A 181 -10.46 8.64 -9.80
N VAL A 182 -11.48 8.24 -9.03
CA VAL A 182 -11.86 8.89 -7.77
C VAL A 182 -12.02 7.82 -6.71
N ALA A 183 -11.34 7.97 -5.58
CA ALA A 183 -11.55 7.13 -4.41
C ALA A 183 -11.45 7.98 -3.13
N TYR A 184 -12.04 7.47 -2.07
CA TYR A 184 -12.07 8.15 -0.77
C TYR A 184 -11.35 7.29 0.26
N PHE A 185 -10.61 7.96 1.13
CA PHE A 185 -9.81 7.34 2.17
C PHE A 185 -10.18 7.97 3.52
N SER A 186 -10.29 7.16 4.56
CA SER A 186 -10.55 7.61 5.93
C SER A 186 -9.86 6.68 6.93
N ASP A 187 -9.86 7.06 8.19
CA ASP A 187 -9.32 6.27 9.32
C ASP A 187 -7.93 5.67 9.05
N VAL A 188 -7.06 6.52 8.49
CA VAL A 188 -5.68 6.17 8.19
C VAL A 188 -4.82 6.40 9.44
N PHE A 189 -4.39 5.32 10.06
CA PHE A 189 -3.57 5.36 11.27
C PHE A 189 -2.39 4.40 11.15
N THR A 190 -1.29 4.75 11.83
CA THR A 190 -0.11 3.90 11.96
C THR A 190 0.40 3.93 13.39
N GLY A 191 0.93 2.81 13.88
CA GLY A 191 1.56 2.80 15.19
C GLY A 191 2.07 1.44 15.65
N PRO A 192 2.59 1.35 16.89
CA PRO A 192 3.21 0.13 17.40
C PRO A 192 2.23 -0.91 17.94
N THR A 193 0.95 -0.57 18.16
CA THR A 193 0.00 -1.47 18.84
C THR A 193 -1.34 -1.56 18.10
N PRO A 194 -2.15 -2.60 18.32
CA PRO A 194 -3.50 -2.68 17.74
C PRO A 194 -4.35 -1.43 18.04
N GLU A 195 -4.29 -0.92 19.27
CA GLU A 195 -5.06 0.25 19.73
C GLU A 195 -4.67 1.53 18.98
N SER A 196 -3.48 1.57 18.36
CA SER A 196 -3.06 2.70 17.55
C SER A 196 -3.80 2.80 16.21
N VAL A 197 -4.42 1.70 15.74
CA VAL A 197 -5.07 1.65 14.42
C VAL A 197 -6.53 1.20 14.45
N TYR A 198 -6.93 0.44 15.47
CA TYR A 198 -8.32 0.30 15.84
C TYR A 198 -8.65 1.54 16.68
N SER A 199 -9.05 2.60 15.99
CA SER A 199 -9.44 3.86 16.64
C SER A 199 -10.37 3.57 17.84
N ASN A 200 -10.26 4.40 18.88
CA ASN A 200 -11.14 4.43 20.05
C ASN A 200 -12.61 4.79 19.72
N VAL A 201 -13.12 4.40 18.55
CA VAL A 201 -14.45 4.69 18.02
C VAL A 201 -15.45 3.65 18.57
N ARG A 202 -15.53 3.63 19.89
CA ARG A 202 -16.81 3.58 20.62
C ARG A 202 -16.89 4.85 21.46
N ARG A 203 -17.19 5.97 20.83
CA ARG A 203 -17.82 7.14 21.47
C ARG A 203 -18.91 7.65 20.57
#